data_AF-A0A7J2NIF4-F1
#
_entry.id   AF-A0A7J2NIF4-F1
#
_cell.length_a   1.000
_cell.length_b   1.000
_cell.length_c   1.000
_cell.angle_alpha   90.00
_cell.angle_beta   90.00
_cell.angle_gamma   90.00
#
_symmetry.space_group_name_H-M   'P 1'
#
loop_
_entity.id
_entity.type
_entity.pdbx_description
1 polymer ?
#
loop_
_entity_poly.entity_id
_entity_poly.type
_entity_poly.pdbx_seq_one_letter_code
_entity_poly.pdbx_strand_id
1 'polypeptide(L)'
;MEDHARIIDYIPQGLPDEKSFKREPIAYAIGEDEFKLFELIPKPDASLIIGDRIYIGKDPEMRKEILHVKRRISYSDLTHAARSEMPFVILEIVKEKEERFVKFFNEAQAITTRYHMLELLPGLGKKTMWSILEER
;
A
#
# COMPACT_ATOMS: atom_id res chain seq x y z
N MET A 1 -3.76 0.00 -12.54
CA MET A 1 -2.51 0.78 -12.67
C MET A 1 -2.57 1.79 -11.55
N GLU A 2 -1.50 1.94 -10.78
CA GLU A 2 -1.49 2.83 -9.62
C GLU A 2 -1.09 4.22 -10.08
N ASP A 3 -1.93 5.23 -9.81
CA ASP A 3 -1.58 6.62 -10.07
C ASP A 3 -1.08 7.33 -8.81
N HIS A 4 -1.48 6.84 -7.64
CA HIS A 4 -1.10 7.39 -6.34
C HIS A 4 -0.59 6.30 -5.40
N ALA A 5 0.32 6.69 -4.52
CA ALA A 5 0.85 5.84 -3.48
C ALA A 5 1.03 6.61 -2.17
N ARG A 6 1.14 5.89 -1.07
CA ARG A 6 1.38 6.41 0.27
C ARG A 6 2.78 6.04 0.73
N ILE A 7 3.55 7.00 1.22
CA ILE A 7 4.89 6.76 1.76
C ILE A 7 4.80 5.91 3.03
N ILE A 8 5.63 4.88 3.12
CA ILE A 8 5.75 4.01 4.31
C ILE A 8 7.15 4.05 4.95
N ASP A 9 8.16 4.57 4.24
CA ASP A 9 9.50 4.83 4.78
C ASP A 9 10.26 5.80 3.85
N TYR A 10 11.16 6.60 4.41
CA TYR A 10 12.02 7.52 3.65
C TYR A 10 13.43 7.52 4.22
N ILE A 11 14.41 7.24 3.36
CA ILE A 11 15.83 7.11 3.72
C ILE A 11 16.63 8.09 2.84
N PRO A 12 16.83 9.35 3.30
CA PRO A 12 17.49 10.40 2.53
C PRO A 12 18.94 10.07 2.16
N GLN A 13 19.62 9.26 2.98
CA GLN A 13 21.03 8.90 2.79
C GLN A 13 21.22 7.62 1.97
N GLY A 14 20.13 6.99 1.50
CA GLY A 14 20.15 5.69 0.84
C GLY A 14 20.40 4.51 1.77
N LEU A 15 20.34 3.29 1.24
CA LEU A 15 20.52 2.08 2.03
C LEU A 15 21.97 1.94 2.53
N PRO A 16 22.18 1.51 3.79
CA PRO A 16 23.52 1.35 4.35
C PRO A 16 24.39 0.36 3.58
N ASP A 17 23.79 -0.72 3.08
CA ASP A 17 24.46 -1.84 2.41
C ASP A 17 24.86 -1.52 0.95
N GLU A 18 24.39 -0.40 0.40
CA GLU A 18 24.85 0.06 -0.91
C GLU A 18 26.23 0.73 -0.80
N LYS A 19 27.10 0.43 -1.78
CA LYS A 19 28.43 1.06 -1.90
C LYS A 19 28.26 2.58 -1.88
N SER A 20 29.09 3.28 -1.11
CA SER A 20 28.91 4.72 -0.83
C SER A 20 28.74 5.62 -2.06
N PHE A 21 29.33 5.26 -3.22
CA PHE A 21 29.19 6.01 -4.47
C PHE A 21 27.86 5.80 -5.22
N LYS A 22 27.05 4.81 -4.80
CA LYS A 22 25.73 4.51 -5.37
C LYS A 22 24.59 4.94 -4.46
N ARG A 23 24.88 5.44 -3.26
CA ARG A 23 23.86 5.85 -2.30
C ARG A 23 23.06 7.01 -2.89
N GLU A 24 21.80 6.74 -3.14
CA GLU A 24 20.80 7.70 -3.56
C GLU A 24 19.66 7.72 -2.54
N PRO A 25 18.97 8.85 -2.35
CA PRO A 25 17.77 8.90 -1.53
C PRO A 25 16.74 7.88 -2.04
N ILE A 26 16.16 7.10 -1.14
CA ILE A 26 15.10 6.16 -1.48
C ILE A 26 13.89 6.36 -0.59
N ALA A 27 12.71 6.11 -1.14
CA ALA A 27 11.48 6.02 -0.37
C ALA A 27 10.75 4.72 -0.71
N TYR A 28 10.08 4.15 0.29
CA TYR A 28 9.17 3.03 0.10
C TYR A 28 7.74 3.53 0.13
N ALA A 29 6.90 3.01 -0.75
CA ALA A 29 5.51 3.40 -0.84
C ALA A 29 4.58 2.23 -1.16
N ILE A 30 3.31 2.36 -0.78
CA ILE A 30 2.23 1.44 -1.09
C ILE A 30 1.17 2.12 -1.96
N GLY A 31 0.81 1.50 -3.08
CA GLY A 31 -0.23 2.00 -3.97
C GLY A 31 -1.60 2.03 -3.29
N GLU A 32 -2.44 3.02 -3.63
CA GLU A 32 -3.73 3.20 -2.98
C GLU A 32 -4.83 2.26 -3.54
N ASP A 33 -4.66 1.71 -4.75
CA ASP A 33 -5.72 0.97 -5.44
C ASP A 33 -5.53 -0.54 -5.39
N GLU A 34 -4.34 -1.02 -5.71
CA GLU A 34 -3.98 -2.44 -5.78
C GLU A 34 -2.96 -2.83 -4.70
N PHE A 35 -2.62 -1.92 -3.78
CA PHE A 35 -1.67 -2.12 -2.69
C PHE A 35 -0.29 -2.62 -3.18
N LYS A 36 0.12 -2.19 -4.37
CA LYS A 36 1.44 -2.54 -4.92
C LYS A 36 2.53 -1.81 -4.14
N LEU A 37 3.61 -2.53 -3.83
CA LEU A 37 4.76 -1.98 -3.13
C LEU A 37 5.81 -1.46 -4.12
N PHE A 38 6.36 -0.28 -3.82
CA PHE A 38 7.32 0.40 -4.68
C PHE A 38 8.54 0.86 -3.89
N GLU A 39 9.68 0.79 -4.55
CA GLU A 39 10.89 1.53 -4.21
C GLU A 39 10.97 2.72 -5.18
N LEU A 40 11.04 3.93 -4.63
CA LEU A 40 10.96 5.19 -5.34
C LEU A 40 12.25 5.98 -5.18
N ILE A 41 12.60 6.74 -6.22
CA ILE A 41 13.64 7.76 -6.14
C ILE A 41 12.97 9.13 -5.98
N PRO A 42 13.10 9.78 -4.81
CA PRO A 42 12.63 11.14 -4.59
C PRO A 42 13.42 12.14 -5.44
N LYS A 43 12.82 13.30 -5.69
CA LYS A 43 13.55 14.43 -6.28
C LYS A 43 14.58 14.97 -5.28
N PRO A 44 15.62 15.68 -5.76
CA PRO A 44 16.51 16.43 -4.88
C PRO A 44 15.71 17.32 -3.92
N ASP A 45 16.12 17.34 -2.65
CA ASP A 45 15.50 18.13 -1.57
C ASP A 45 14.03 17.81 -1.26
N ALA A 46 13.49 16.70 -1.77
CA ALA A 46 12.17 16.24 -1.39
C ALA A 46 12.13 15.90 0.11
N SER A 47 11.14 16.46 0.81
CA SER A 47 10.79 16.08 2.17
C SER A 47 9.55 15.20 2.10
N LEU A 48 9.71 13.93 2.46
CA LEU A 48 8.63 12.95 2.46
C LEU A 48 8.33 12.56 3.91
N ILE A 49 7.04 12.54 4.25
CA ILE A 49 6.52 12.12 5.54
C ILE A 49 5.80 10.79 5.34
N ILE A 50 5.87 9.92 6.34
CA ILE A 50 5.13 8.65 6.35
C ILE A 50 3.62 8.96 6.29
N GLY A 51 2.90 8.28 5.40
CA GLY A 51 1.49 8.54 5.12
C GLY A 51 1.24 9.57 4.01
N ASP A 52 2.27 10.28 3.52
CA ASP A 52 2.09 11.26 2.44
C ASP A 52 1.56 10.60 1.18
N ARG A 53 0.54 11.24 0.60
CA ARG A 53 -0.04 10.86 -0.69
C ARG A 53 0.75 11.48 -1.82
N ILE A 54 1.46 10.65 -2.57
CA ILE A 54 2.28 11.05 -3.71
C ILE A 54 1.69 10.57 -5.03
N TYR A 55 1.94 11.31 -6.10
CA TYR A 55 1.60 10.89 -7.46
C TYR A 55 2.76 10.09 -8.08
N ILE A 56 2.46 8.89 -8.60
CA ILE A 56 3.41 8.00 -9.30
C ILE A 56 2.93 7.61 -10.71
N GLY A 57 1.80 8.17 -11.15
CA GLY A 57 1.20 7.87 -12.46
C GLY A 57 2.05 8.34 -13.65
N LYS A 58 1.51 8.18 -14.85
CA LYS A 58 2.25 8.37 -16.11
C LYS A 58 2.67 9.81 -16.39
N ASP A 59 1.97 10.80 -15.85
CA ASP A 59 2.24 12.22 -16.10
C ASP A 59 3.43 12.72 -15.26
N PRO A 60 4.62 12.96 -15.86
CA PRO A 60 5.77 13.39 -15.09
C PRO A 60 5.61 14.78 -14.47
N GLU A 61 4.78 15.66 -15.04
CA GLU A 61 4.60 17.02 -14.55
C GLU A 61 3.82 17.04 -13.23
N MET A 62 2.94 16.06 -13.02
CA MET A 62 2.19 15.89 -11.79
C MET A 62 3.03 15.31 -10.64
N ARG A 63 4.18 14.70 -10.93
CA ARG A 63 5.07 14.15 -9.89
C ARG A 63 5.83 15.29 -9.25
N LYS A 64 5.39 15.75 -8.07
CA LYS A 64 6.05 16.88 -7.38
C LYS A 64 7.27 16.42 -6.58
N GLU A 65 7.13 15.34 -5.83
CA GLU A 65 8.12 14.86 -4.86
C GLU A 65 8.98 13.70 -5.38
N ILE A 66 8.47 12.94 -6.36
CA ILE A 66 9.11 11.72 -6.86
C ILE A 66 9.72 11.96 -8.24
N LEU A 67 10.98 11.55 -8.44
CA LEU A 67 11.65 11.59 -9.73
C LEU A 67 11.14 10.45 -10.62
N HIS A 68 11.25 9.21 -10.14
CA HIS A 68 10.73 8.02 -10.83
C HIS A 68 10.55 6.83 -9.87
N VAL A 69 9.79 5.84 -10.33
CA VAL A 69 9.68 4.53 -9.69
C VAL A 69 10.93 3.71 -10.04
N LYS A 70 11.76 3.36 -9.05
CA LYS A 70 12.96 2.53 -9.28
C LYS A 70 12.56 1.12 -9.66
N ARG A 71 11.69 0.50 -8.86
CA ARG A 71 11.17 -0.85 -9.10
C ARG A 71 9.93 -1.14 -8.26
N ARG A 72 9.19 -2.16 -8.69
CA ARG A 72 8.24 -2.86 -7.82
C ARG A 72 9.00 -3.80 -6.90
N ILE A 73 8.58 -3.89 -5.65
CA ILE A 73 9.20 -4.75 -4.64
C ILE A 73 8.18 -5.70 -4.03
N SER A 74 8.68 -6.69 -3.31
CA SER A 74 7.90 -7.63 -2.49
C SER A 74 7.95 -7.24 -1.02
N TYR A 75 7.09 -7.85 -0.20
CA TYR A 75 7.06 -7.60 1.25
C TYR A 75 8.40 -7.92 1.94
N SER A 76 9.13 -8.93 1.45
CA SER A 76 10.45 -9.30 1.99
C SER A 76 11.54 -8.27 1.72
N ASP A 77 11.35 -7.38 0.75
CA ASP A 77 12.32 -6.33 0.42
C ASP A 77 12.15 -5.07 1.28
N LEU A 78 11.03 -4.96 2.01
CA LEU A 78 10.76 -3.82 2.89
C LEU A 78 11.70 -3.81 4.08
N THR A 79 12.14 -2.62 4.47
CA THR A 79 12.85 -2.35 5.72
C THR A 79 11.97 -2.68 6.92
N HIS A 80 12.59 -2.83 8.09
CA HIS A 80 11.83 -3.04 9.32
C HIS A 80 10.90 -1.86 9.63
N ALA A 81 11.37 -0.62 9.40
CA ALA A 81 10.57 0.59 9.57
C ALA A 81 9.35 0.58 8.63
N ALA A 82 9.56 0.35 7.33
CA ALA A 82 8.47 0.28 6.35
C ALA A 82 7.41 -0.77 6.72
N ARG A 83 7.82 -1.95 7.20
CA ARG A 83 6.88 -3.00 7.63
C ARG A 83 6.08 -2.61 8.87
N SER A 84 6.69 -1.88 9.80
CA SER A 84 6.03 -1.41 11.02
C SER A 84 5.00 -0.32 10.74
N GLU A 85 5.27 0.56 9.79
CA GLU A 85 4.36 1.67 9.42
C GLU A 85 3.23 1.23 8.48
N MET A 86 3.48 0.24 7.62
CA MET A 86 2.54 -0.20 6.58
C MET A 86 1.11 -0.52 7.10
N PRO A 87 0.88 -1.19 8.24
CA PRO A 87 -0.47 -1.44 8.76
C PRO A 87 -1.26 -0.16 9.06
N PHE A 88 -0.60 0.89 9.55
CA PHE A 88 -1.23 2.17 9.86
C PHE A 88 -1.63 2.89 8.57
N VAL A 89 -0.73 2.92 7.59
CA VAL A 89 -1.00 3.52 6.28
C VAL A 89 -2.10 2.77 5.52
N ILE A 90 -2.13 1.43 5.58
CA ILE A 90 -3.22 0.63 4.98
C ILE A 90 -4.55 0.98 5.65
N LEU A 91 -4.58 1.13 6.99
CA LEU A 91 -5.80 1.49 7.70
C LEU A 91 -6.33 2.86 7.25
N GLU A 92 -5.46 3.84 7.01
CA GLU A 92 -5.84 5.15 6.47
C GLU A 92 -6.43 5.02 5.07
N ILE A 93 -5.76 4.28 4.16
CA ILE A 93 -6.28 4.04 2.80
C ILE A 93 -7.66 3.37 2.85
N VAL A 94 -7.86 2.39 3.73
CA VAL A 94 -9.14 1.68 3.89
C VAL A 94 -10.24 2.63 4.38
N LYS A 95 -9.94 3.49 5.36
CA LYS A 95 -10.89 4.49 5.88
C LYS A 95 -11.25 5.53 4.83
N GLU A 96 -10.29 6.03 4.08
CA GLU A 96 -10.55 7.00 3.01
C GLU A 96 -11.36 6.41 1.85
N LYS A 97 -11.24 5.09 1.62
CA LYS A 97 -11.98 4.36 0.58
C LYS A 97 -13.04 3.44 1.18
N GLU A 98 -13.66 3.83 2.29
CA GLU A 98 -14.61 3.01 3.06
C GLU A 98 -15.69 2.38 2.19
N GLU A 99 -16.31 3.15 1.29
CA GLU A 99 -17.36 2.69 0.38
C GLU A 99 -16.94 1.43 -0.39
N ARG A 100 -15.72 1.39 -0.91
CA ARG A 100 -15.17 0.24 -1.66
C ARG A 100 -15.09 -1.01 -0.79
N PHE A 101 -14.66 -0.86 0.46
CA PHE A 101 -14.46 -1.99 1.37
C PHE A 101 -15.76 -2.46 2.01
N VAL A 102 -16.67 -1.55 2.36
CA VAL A 102 -18.02 -1.88 2.84
C VAL A 102 -18.82 -2.58 1.75
N LYS A 103 -18.69 -2.15 0.49
CA LYS A 103 -19.31 -2.81 -0.66
C LYS A 103 -18.91 -4.29 -0.77
N PHE A 104 -17.66 -4.65 -0.46
CA PHE A 104 -17.26 -6.06 -0.40
C PHE A 104 -18.07 -6.83 0.65
N PHE A 105 -18.30 -6.27 1.84
CA PHE A 105 -19.13 -6.91 2.87
C PHE A 105 -20.60 -7.02 2.49
N ASN A 106 -21.13 -6.12 1.66
CA ASN A 106 -22.53 -6.16 1.22
C ASN A 106 -22.75 -7.06 -0.01
N GLU A 107 -21.76 -7.14 -0.90
CA GLU A 107 -21.89 -7.80 -2.20
C GLU A 107 -21.11 -9.13 -2.30
N ALA A 108 -20.29 -9.49 -1.30
CA ALA A 108 -19.53 -10.75 -1.35
C ALA A 108 -20.46 -11.95 -1.53
N GLN A 109 -20.05 -12.90 -2.39
CA GLN A 109 -20.84 -14.05 -2.81
C GLN A 109 -20.20 -15.38 -2.40
N ALA A 110 -20.95 -16.47 -2.55
CA ALA A 110 -20.41 -17.82 -2.47
C ALA A 110 -19.46 -18.09 -3.65
N ILE A 111 -18.26 -18.60 -3.36
CA ILE A 111 -17.30 -19.07 -4.38
C ILE A 111 -17.70 -20.48 -4.83
N THR A 112 -18.10 -21.31 -3.87
CA THR A 112 -18.67 -22.65 -4.10
C THR A 112 -19.83 -22.87 -3.13
N THR A 113 -20.55 -23.99 -3.28
CA THR A 113 -21.60 -24.39 -2.34
C THR A 113 -21.14 -24.55 -0.89
N ARG A 114 -19.83 -24.69 -0.65
CA ARG A 114 -19.24 -24.90 0.68
C ARG A 114 -18.29 -23.79 1.12
N TYR A 115 -18.06 -22.77 0.30
CA TYR A 115 -17.03 -21.76 0.53
C TYR A 115 -17.47 -20.37 0.07
N HIS A 116 -17.40 -19.39 0.99
CA HIS A 116 -17.83 -18.02 0.76
C HIS A 116 -16.64 -17.05 0.71
N MET A 117 -16.74 -15.98 -0.09
CA MET A 117 -15.71 -14.93 -0.18
C MET A 117 -15.39 -14.26 1.18
N LEU A 118 -16.32 -14.24 2.13
CA LEU A 118 -16.13 -13.63 3.44
C LEU A 118 -15.17 -14.46 4.30
N GLU A 119 -15.14 -15.77 4.07
CA GLU A 119 -14.22 -16.70 4.76
C GLU A 119 -12.76 -16.55 4.28
N LEU A 120 -12.49 -15.71 3.26
CA LEU A 120 -11.12 -15.32 2.89
C LEU A 120 -10.52 -14.31 3.87
N LEU A 121 -11.34 -13.61 4.64
CA LEU A 121 -10.85 -12.65 5.62
C LEU A 121 -10.24 -13.40 6.83
N PRO A 122 -8.97 -13.15 7.17
CA PRO A 122 -8.33 -13.78 8.32
C PRO A 122 -9.14 -13.56 9.60
N GLY A 123 -9.44 -14.63 10.33
CA GLY A 123 -10.23 -14.59 11.56
C GLY A 123 -11.76 -14.65 11.37
N LEU A 124 -12.26 -14.63 10.12
CA LEU A 124 -13.69 -14.73 9.82
C LEU A 124 -14.06 -16.18 9.48
N GLY A 125 -14.66 -16.87 10.45
CA GLY A 125 -15.16 -18.24 10.28
C GLY A 125 -16.65 -18.31 9.91
N LYS A 126 -17.16 -19.53 9.66
CA LYS A 126 -18.56 -19.78 9.25
C LYS A 126 -19.61 -19.09 10.10
N LYS A 127 -19.43 -19.06 11.42
CA LYS A 127 -20.39 -18.43 12.34
C LYS A 127 -20.52 -16.93 12.06
N THR A 128 -19.40 -16.22 12.02
CA THR A 128 -19.37 -14.78 11.74
C THR A 128 -19.84 -14.47 10.33
N MET A 129 -19.49 -15.33 9.35
CA MET A 129 -19.97 -15.22 7.97
C MET A 129 -21.49 -15.25 7.91
N TRP A 130 -22.15 -16.20 8.56
CA TRP A 130 -23.61 -16.28 8.60
C TRP A 130 -24.24 -15.07 9.29
N SER A 131 -23.69 -14.61 10.41
CA SER A 131 -24.19 -13.39 11.07
C SER A 131 -24.13 -12.16 10.15
N ILE A 132 -23.05 -11.99 9.38
CA ILE A 132 -22.96 -10.89 8.40
C ILE A 132 -24.01 -11.06 7.29
N LEU A 133 -24.22 -12.28 6.77
CA LEU A 133 -25.21 -12.52 5.72
C LEU A 133 -26.66 -12.32 6.18
N GLU A 134 -26.95 -12.60 7.45
CA GLU A 134 -28.28 -12.42 8.05
C GLU A 134 -28.62 -10.94 8.30
N GLU A 135 -27.60 -10.09 8.49
CA GLU A 135 -27.75 -8.64 8.72
C GLU A 135 -27.74 -7.81 7.42
N ARG A 136 -27.49 -8.43 6.26
CA ARG A 136 -27.60 -7.79 4.95
C ARG A 136 -29.06 -7.59 4.53
#